data_AF-A0AAU1GDQ7-F1
#
_entry.id   AF-A0AAU1GDQ7-F1
#
_cell.length_a   1.000
_cell.length_b   1.000
_cell.length_c   1.000
_cell.angle_alpha   90.00
_cell.angle_beta   90.00
_cell.angle_gamma   90.00
#
_symmetry.space_group_name_H-M   'P 1'
#
loop_
_entity.id
_entity.type
_entity.pdbx_description
1 polymer ?
#
loop_
_entity_poly.entity_id
_entity_poly.type
_entity_poly.pdbx_seq_one_letter_code
_entity_poly.pdbx_strand_id
1 'polypeptide(L)'
;MTLSRTARCTAGWLLAAAWALSFPLLSSLGPHRLWGWCAAAGYLGAAGATALGHRRAALTAALLGAVAVPLLWLVLTGRGQSEVMVVERSGRLLLESGRLYVDQPVRVEEYTPYLPGMALLGIPRALLGGGDGWAARLLGDARIWCAAGLFGGLWAGRRLLGATRPALLPVLVASPVVALPLAVSGVDLPLAGLCCLALSAAGAGRPVLAGLPSPGRAP
;
A
#
# COMPACT_ATOMS: atom_id res chain seq x y z
N MET A 1 31.72 20.31 -1.89
CA MET A 1 31.29 20.18 -0.48
C MET A 1 30.30 19.02 -0.36
N THR A 2 30.65 17.95 0.36
CA THR A 2 29.74 16.81 0.59
C THR A 2 28.81 17.12 1.75
N LEU A 3 27.50 17.17 1.50
CA LEU A 3 26.49 17.35 2.55
C LEU A 3 26.60 16.26 3.63
N SER A 4 26.48 16.66 4.90
CA SER A 4 26.46 15.71 6.02
C SER A 4 25.29 14.73 5.87
N ARG A 5 25.40 13.54 6.47
CA ARG A 5 24.32 12.53 6.43
C ARG A 5 23.01 13.09 6.99
N THR A 6 23.08 13.87 8.06
CA THR A 6 21.92 14.53 8.67
C THR A 6 21.30 15.53 7.70
N ALA A 7 22.10 16.38 7.06
CA ALA A 7 21.61 17.35 6.07
C ALA A 7 20.91 16.66 4.89
N ARG A 8 21.46 15.55 4.37
CA ARG A 8 20.83 14.75 3.30
C ARG A 8 19.50 14.14 3.73
N CYS A 9 19.43 13.57 4.94
CA CYS A 9 18.19 12.99 5.47
C CYS A 9 17.13 14.07 5.69
N THR A 10 17.49 15.21 6.31
CA THR A 10 16.57 16.34 6.49
C THR A 10 16.07 16.88 5.16
N ALA A 11 16.94 17.06 4.18
CA ALA A 11 16.55 17.49 2.83
C ALA A 11 15.59 16.49 2.16
N GLY A 12 15.81 15.18 2.33
CA GLY A 12 14.90 14.14 1.84
C GLY A 12 13.50 14.23 2.46
N TRP A 13 13.42 14.47 3.78
CA TRP A 13 12.14 14.69 4.45
C TRP A 13 11.43 15.97 4.00
N LEU A 14 12.17 17.06 3.82
CA LEU A 14 11.60 18.32 3.31
C LEU A 14 11.08 18.18 1.88
N LEU A 15 11.80 17.46 1.03
CA LEU A 15 11.35 17.16 -0.33
C LEU A 15 10.07 16.31 -0.31
N ALA A 16 10.01 15.29 0.56
CA ALA A 16 8.82 14.48 0.75
C ALA A 16 7.62 15.31 1.27
N ALA A 17 7.86 16.26 2.17
CA ALA A 17 6.85 17.20 2.66
C ALA A 17 6.33 18.10 1.54
N ALA A 18 7.22 18.70 0.74
CA ALA A 18 6.85 19.55 -0.39
C ALA A 18 6.03 18.77 -1.44
N TRP A 19 6.45 17.54 -1.75
CA TRP A 19 5.70 16.67 -2.65
C TRP A 19 4.31 16.32 -2.10
N ALA A 20 4.20 15.98 -0.80
CA ALA A 20 2.93 15.70 -0.17
C ALA A 20 1.99 16.92 -0.17
N LEU A 21 2.51 18.13 0.05
CA LEU A 21 1.74 19.38 -0.01
C LEU A 21 1.20 19.70 -1.40
N SER A 22 1.73 19.11 -2.47
CA SER A 22 1.16 19.30 -3.81
C SER A 22 -0.26 18.74 -3.92
N PHE A 23 -0.60 17.67 -3.20
CA PHE A 23 -1.91 17.01 -3.30
C PHE A 23 -3.07 17.86 -2.76
N PRO A 24 -2.99 18.47 -1.57
CA PRO A 24 -4.01 19.40 -1.09
C PRO A 24 -4.30 20.58 -2.02
N LEU A 25 -3.29 21.00 -2.78
CA LEU A 25 -3.32 22.18 -3.66
C LEU A 25 -3.80 21.84 -5.07
N LEU A 26 -3.44 20.67 -5.60
CA LEU A 26 -3.64 20.32 -7.02
C LEU A 26 -4.67 19.20 -7.23
N SER A 27 -4.89 18.33 -6.25
CA SER A 27 -5.80 17.19 -6.41
C SER A 27 -7.24 17.56 -6.08
N SER A 28 -8.17 17.18 -6.96
CA SER A 28 -9.61 17.25 -6.70
C SER A 28 -10.12 16.10 -5.82
N LEU A 29 -9.29 15.08 -5.56
CA LEU A 29 -9.69 13.87 -4.84
C LEU A 29 -9.51 14.05 -3.33
N GLY A 30 -10.62 13.96 -2.59
CA GLY A 30 -10.63 14.10 -1.13
C GLY A 30 -9.60 13.25 -0.38
N PRO A 31 -9.49 11.93 -0.66
CA PRO A 31 -8.50 11.07 -0.02
C PRO A 31 -7.04 11.52 -0.24
N HIS A 32 -6.70 12.01 -1.44
CA HIS A 32 -5.37 12.54 -1.73
C HIS A 32 -5.07 13.81 -0.94
N ARG A 33 -6.03 14.73 -0.85
CA ARG A 33 -5.87 15.97 -0.09
C ARG A 33 -5.66 15.69 1.40
N LEU A 34 -6.47 14.79 1.98
CA LEU A 34 -6.30 14.37 3.37
C LEU A 34 -4.91 13.76 3.59
N TRP A 35 -4.53 12.81 2.74
CA TRP A 35 -3.23 12.16 2.83
C TRP A 35 -2.09 13.19 2.77
N GLY A 36 -2.15 14.13 1.83
CA GLY A 36 -1.10 15.12 1.65
C GLY A 36 -0.94 16.06 2.85
N TRP A 37 -2.03 16.47 3.50
CA TRP A 37 -1.94 17.25 4.75
C TRP A 37 -1.28 16.46 5.88
N CYS A 38 -1.71 15.22 6.11
CA CYS A 38 -1.15 14.36 7.14
C CYS A 38 0.33 14.03 6.88
N ALA A 39 0.65 13.66 5.64
CA ALA A 39 2.00 13.29 5.23
C ALA A 39 2.95 14.49 5.30
N ALA A 40 2.52 15.67 4.85
CA ALA A 40 3.31 16.89 4.98
C ALA A 40 3.67 17.19 6.43
N ALA A 41 2.69 17.15 7.34
CA ALA A 41 2.93 17.34 8.77
C ALA A 41 3.91 16.29 9.33
N GLY A 42 3.72 15.00 8.97
CA GLY A 42 4.61 13.92 9.37
C GLY A 42 6.06 14.09 8.89
N TYR A 43 6.24 14.47 7.63
CA TYR A 43 7.57 14.69 7.04
C TYR A 43 8.25 15.96 7.56
N LEU A 44 7.51 17.04 7.82
CA LEU A 44 8.06 18.23 8.48
C LEU A 44 8.52 17.91 9.91
N GLY A 45 7.71 17.14 10.66
CA GLY A 45 8.11 16.62 11.97
C GLY A 45 9.35 15.73 11.88
N ALA A 46 9.43 14.88 10.85
CA ALA A 46 10.59 14.03 10.61
C ALA A 46 11.86 14.83 10.27
N ALA A 47 11.73 15.90 9.49
CA ALA A 47 12.83 16.81 9.18
C ALA A 47 13.37 17.48 10.46
N GLY A 48 12.48 18.01 11.31
CA GLY A 48 12.84 18.62 12.60
C GLY A 48 13.51 17.62 13.54
N ALA A 49 12.91 16.45 13.75
CA ALA A 49 13.49 15.40 14.58
C ALA A 49 14.86 14.91 14.06
N THR A 50 15.04 14.85 12.74
CA THR A 50 16.33 14.49 12.14
C THR A 50 17.38 15.57 12.39
N ALA A 51 17.02 16.84 12.26
CA ALA A 51 17.90 17.97 12.54
C ALA A 51 18.37 18.00 14.01
N LEU A 52 17.49 17.59 14.93
CA LEU A 52 17.79 17.43 16.37
C LEU A 52 18.53 16.12 16.72
N GLY A 53 18.84 15.26 15.74
CA GLY A 53 19.55 13.99 15.95
C GLY A 53 18.67 12.80 16.37
N HIS A 54 17.35 12.99 16.48
CA HIS A 54 16.38 11.95 16.89
C HIS A 54 15.89 11.09 15.72
N ARG A 55 16.77 10.28 15.14
CA ARG A 55 16.45 9.48 13.94
C ARG A 55 15.25 8.53 14.10
N ARG A 56 15.08 7.91 15.27
CA ARG A 56 13.92 7.04 15.54
C ARG A 56 12.62 7.84 15.55
N ALA A 57 12.61 8.99 16.25
CA ALA A 57 11.46 9.89 16.29
C ALA A 57 11.10 10.42 14.89
N ALA A 58 12.12 10.69 14.05
CA ALA A 58 11.90 11.13 12.69
C ALA A 58 11.16 10.08 11.86
N LEU A 59 11.62 8.82 11.92
CA LEU A 59 10.99 7.73 11.21
C LEU A 59 9.56 7.46 11.74
N THR A 60 9.34 7.53 13.05
CA THR A 60 8.00 7.37 13.61
C THR A 60 7.07 8.49 13.18
N ALA A 61 7.53 9.75 13.15
CA ALA A 61 6.73 10.88 12.68
C ALA A 61 6.32 10.71 11.20
N ALA A 62 7.25 10.29 10.35
CA ALA A 62 6.99 10.01 8.95
C ALA A 62 5.98 8.86 8.77
N LEU A 63 6.15 7.74 9.47
CA LEU A 63 5.22 6.60 9.40
C LEU A 63 3.83 6.94 9.92
N LEU A 64 3.75 7.70 11.02
CA LEU A 64 2.46 8.12 11.58
C LEU A 64 1.73 9.07 10.63
N GLY A 65 2.41 10.12 10.15
CA GLY A 65 1.77 11.13 9.30
C GLY A 65 1.49 10.65 7.88
N ALA A 66 2.36 9.84 7.28
CA ALA A 66 2.21 9.41 5.89
C ALA A 66 1.44 8.09 5.72
N VAL A 67 1.37 7.25 6.76
CA VAL A 67 0.73 5.93 6.67
C VAL A 67 -0.38 5.78 7.71
N ALA A 68 -0.04 5.72 9.00
CA ALA A 68 -0.98 5.25 10.02
C ALA A 68 -2.20 6.18 10.18
N VAL A 69 -1.97 7.48 10.38
CA VAL A 69 -3.05 8.47 10.56
C VAL A 69 -3.97 8.56 9.33
N PRO A 70 -3.46 8.81 8.10
CA PRO A 70 -4.35 8.92 6.95
C PRO A 70 -5.04 7.60 6.60
N LEU A 71 -4.35 6.45 6.71
CA LEU A 71 -4.97 5.14 6.47
C LEU A 71 -6.11 4.89 7.46
N LEU A 72 -5.85 4.99 8.76
CA LEU A 72 -6.86 4.72 9.78
C LEU A 72 -8.04 5.68 9.65
N TRP A 73 -7.79 6.96 9.43
CA TRP A 73 -8.86 7.94 9.23
C TRP A 73 -9.74 7.57 8.03
N LEU A 74 -9.12 7.26 6.89
CA LEU A 74 -9.85 6.92 5.68
C LEU A 74 -10.66 5.63 5.85
N VAL A 75 -10.06 4.57 6.41
CA VAL A 75 -10.71 3.28 6.65
C VAL A 75 -11.88 3.43 7.63
N LEU A 76 -11.66 4.08 8.77
CA LEU A 76 -12.69 4.20 9.81
C LEU A 76 -13.84 5.12 9.40
N THR A 77 -13.58 6.10 8.53
CA THR A 77 -14.62 6.97 7.97
C THR A 77 -15.24 6.44 6.68
N GLY A 78 -14.83 5.25 6.20
CA GLY A 78 -15.32 4.65 4.97
C GLY A 78 -14.98 5.44 3.71
N ARG A 79 -13.93 6.27 3.77
CA ARG A 79 -13.44 7.05 2.64
C ARG A 79 -12.28 6.33 1.96
N GLY A 80 -12.27 6.35 0.65
CA GLY A 80 -11.23 5.76 -0.17
C GLY A 80 -11.41 6.22 -1.62
N GLN A 81 -10.48 5.82 -2.49
CA GLN A 81 -10.68 5.99 -3.92
C GLN A 81 -11.68 4.96 -4.45
N SER A 82 -12.16 5.16 -5.68
CA SER A 82 -13.12 4.26 -6.31
C SER A 82 -12.58 2.85 -6.44
N GLU A 83 -11.26 2.68 -6.59
CA GLU A 83 -10.55 1.41 -6.66
C GLU A 83 -10.84 0.48 -5.48
N VAL A 84 -10.87 1.02 -4.26
CA VAL A 84 -11.19 0.26 -3.04
C VAL A 84 -12.62 -0.29 -3.12
N MET A 85 -13.56 0.58 -3.51
CA MET A 85 -14.97 0.22 -3.64
C MET A 85 -15.23 -0.78 -4.77
N VAL A 86 -14.48 -0.70 -5.85
CA VAL A 86 -14.54 -1.64 -6.99
C VAL A 86 -14.09 -3.04 -6.54
N VAL A 87 -12.98 -3.13 -5.81
CA VAL A 87 -12.47 -4.40 -5.27
C VAL A 87 -13.45 -5.02 -4.29
N GLU A 88 -13.95 -4.24 -3.32
CA GLU A 88 -14.93 -4.71 -2.34
C GLU A 88 -16.24 -5.18 -3.00
N ARG A 89 -16.70 -4.46 -4.02
CA ARG A 89 -17.87 -4.86 -4.81
C ARG A 89 -17.65 -6.15 -5.57
N SER A 90 -16.49 -6.30 -6.20
CA SER A 90 -16.14 -7.52 -6.94
C SER A 90 -16.15 -8.74 -6.02
N GLY A 91 -15.60 -8.60 -4.80
CA GLY A 91 -15.64 -9.65 -3.79
C GLY A 91 -17.06 -9.99 -3.33
N ARG A 92 -17.92 -8.98 -3.17
CA ARG A 92 -19.34 -9.17 -2.84
C ARG A 92 -20.10 -9.91 -3.96
N LEU A 93 -19.97 -9.46 -5.21
CA LEU A 93 -20.60 -10.10 -6.37
C LEU A 93 -20.18 -11.57 -6.52
N LEU A 94 -18.91 -11.87 -6.22
CA LEU A 94 -18.37 -13.22 -6.28
C LEU A 94 -19.07 -14.14 -5.28
N LEU A 95 -19.28 -13.68 -4.04
CA LEU A 95 -19.97 -14.47 -3.02
C LEU A 95 -21.48 -14.57 -3.27
N GLU A 96 -22.12 -13.50 -3.72
CA GLU A 96 -23.57 -13.45 -3.90
C GLU A 96 -24.05 -14.17 -5.17
N SER A 97 -23.26 -14.12 -6.24
CA SER A 97 -23.72 -14.52 -7.58
C SER A 97 -22.70 -15.28 -8.42
N GLY A 98 -21.48 -15.49 -7.90
CA GLY A 98 -20.38 -16.08 -8.67
C GLY A 98 -19.82 -15.18 -9.77
N ARG A 99 -20.32 -13.94 -9.90
CA ARG A 99 -19.86 -12.96 -10.88
C ARG A 99 -18.78 -12.06 -10.29
N LEU A 100 -17.84 -11.63 -11.12
CA LEU A 100 -16.76 -10.71 -10.71
C LEU A 100 -17.04 -9.27 -11.12
N TYR A 101 -17.90 -9.10 -12.14
CA TYR A 101 -18.09 -7.85 -12.86
C TYR A 101 -19.57 -7.49 -12.89
N VAL A 102 -19.84 -6.18 -13.02
CA VAL A 102 -21.18 -5.68 -13.35
C VAL A 102 -21.38 -5.84 -14.85
N ASP A 103 -22.51 -6.42 -15.28
CA ASP A 103 -22.73 -6.79 -16.69
C ASP A 103 -22.86 -5.56 -17.62
N GLN A 104 -23.41 -4.45 -17.12
CA GLN A 104 -23.62 -3.21 -17.87
C GLN A 104 -23.26 -1.99 -17.01
N PRO A 105 -21.96 -1.69 -16.83
CA PRO A 105 -21.54 -0.54 -16.03
C PRO A 105 -21.91 0.76 -16.77
N VAL A 106 -22.70 1.61 -16.12
CA VAL A 106 -23.13 2.91 -16.66
C VAL A 106 -22.24 4.03 -16.14
N ARG A 107 -21.59 3.81 -15.00
CA ARG A 107 -20.65 4.77 -14.38
C ARG A 107 -19.23 4.20 -14.31
N VAL A 108 -18.25 5.11 -14.28
CA VAL A 108 -16.83 4.73 -14.23
C VAL A 108 -16.50 3.92 -12.96
N GLU A 109 -17.16 4.21 -11.84
CA GLU A 109 -16.96 3.52 -10.56
C GLU A 109 -17.59 2.11 -10.53
N GLU A 110 -18.32 1.73 -11.57
CA GLU A 110 -18.89 0.39 -11.75
C GLU A 110 -17.99 -0.49 -12.63
N TYR A 111 -17.12 0.13 -13.44
CA TYR A 111 -16.17 -0.58 -14.25
C TYR A 111 -15.05 -1.17 -13.38
N THR A 112 -14.74 -2.44 -13.59
CA THR A 112 -13.73 -3.17 -12.83
C THR A 112 -12.54 -3.49 -13.74
N PRO A 113 -11.48 -2.67 -13.74
CA PRO A 113 -10.33 -2.84 -14.65
C PRO A 113 -9.32 -3.89 -14.15
N TYR A 114 -9.74 -4.83 -13.31
CA TYR A 114 -8.85 -5.73 -12.58
C TYR A 114 -9.02 -7.19 -12.98
N LEU A 115 -7.91 -7.93 -12.87
CA LEU A 115 -7.92 -9.38 -13.02
C LEU A 115 -8.79 -10.03 -11.94
N PRO A 116 -9.40 -11.20 -12.22
CA PRO A 116 -10.28 -11.93 -11.30
C PRO A 116 -9.73 -12.08 -9.87
N GLY A 117 -8.42 -12.29 -9.73
CA GLY A 117 -7.77 -12.47 -8.43
C GLY A 117 -7.94 -11.29 -7.47
N MET A 118 -8.13 -10.06 -7.98
CA MET A 118 -8.33 -8.89 -7.12
C MET A 118 -9.63 -8.96 -6.31
N ALA A 119 -10.66 -9.64 -6.81
CA ALA A 119 -11.93 -9.80 -6.08
C ALA A 119 -11.74 -10.52 -4.73
N LEU A 120 -10.73 -11.38 -4.61
CA LEU A 120 -10.41 -12.08 -3.36
C LEU A 120 -10.08 -11.11 -2.21
N LEU A 121 -9.50 -9.96 -2.53
CA LEU A 121 -9.15 -8.92 -1.54
C LEU A 121 -10.39 -8.15 -1.05
N GLY A 122 -11.52 -8.26 -1.75
CA GLY A 122 -12.81 -7.69 -1.37
C GLY A 122 -13.73 -8.64 -0.59
N ILE A 123 -13.44 -9.95 -0.60
CA ILE A 123 -14.21 -10.97 0.15
C ILE A 123 -14.34 -10.63 1.65
N PRO A 124 -13.28 -10.16 2.35
CA PRO A 124 -13.37 -9.83 3.77
C PRO A 124 -14.46 -8.79 4.08
N ARG A 125 -14.62 -7.77 3.22
CA ARG A 125 -15.72 -6.79 3.33
C ARG A 125 -17.08 -7.44 3.24
N ALA A 126 -17.23 -8.37 2.29
CA ALA A 126 -18.49 -9.06 2.03
C ALA A 126 -18.88 -10.00 3.18
N LEU A 127 -17.90 -10.69 3.79
CA LEU A 127 -18.13 -11.60 4.92
C LEU A 127 -18.42 -10.87 6.23
N LEU A 128 -17.68 -9.80 6.54
CA LEU A 128 -17.87 -9.03 7.78
C LEU A 128 -19.12 -8.14 7.75
N GLY A 129 -19.77 -8.04 6.58
CA GLY A 129 -20.94 -7.21 6.36
C GLY A 129 -20.63 -5.71 6.51
N GLY A 130 -21.59 -4.86 6.14
CA GLY A 130 -21.54 -3.41 6.32
C GLY A 130 -21.43 -2.92 7.78
N GLY A 131 -21.03 -3.76 8.74
CA GLY A 131 -21.13 -3.50 10.17
C GLY A 131 -20.51 -2.17 10.60
N ASP A 132 -21.20 -1.48 11.51
CA ASP A 132 -20.82 -0.16 12.02
C ASP A 132 -19.64 -0.19 13.00
N GLY A 133 -19.18 -1.37 13.40
CA GLY A 133 -18.02 -1.54 14.26
C GLY A 133 -16.72 -1.12 13.57
N TRP A 134 -15.89 -0.36 14.28
CA TRP A 134 -14.56 0.05 13.80
C TRP A 134 -13.70 -1.14 13.35
N ALA A 135 -13.81 -2.29 14.04
CA ALA A 135 -13.07 -3.51 13.73
C ALA A 135 -13.54 -4.15 12.41
N ALA A 136 -14.85 -4.15 12.14
CA ALA A 136 -15.40 -4.66 10.88
C ALA A 136 -15.00 -3.76 9.70
N ARG A 137 -14.99 -2.43 9.89
CA ARG A 137 -14.46 -1.49 8.89
C ARG A 137 -12.99 -1.72 8.61
N LEU A 138 -12.17 -1.89 9.67
CA LEU A 138 -10.74 -2.11 9.51
C LEU A 138 -10.43 -3.45 8.83
N LEU A 139 -11.00 -4.54 9.32
CA LEU A 139 -10.74 -5.89 8.78
C LEU A 139 -11.45 -6.14 7.45
N GLY A 140 -12.49 -5.38 7.13
CA GLY A 140 -13.19 -5.47 5.86
C GLY A 140 -12.53 -4.66 4.74
N ASP A 141 -11.77 -3.62 5.05
CA ASP A 141 -11.25 -2.69 4.04
C ASP A 141 -10.22 -3.35 3.11
N ALA A 142 -10.45 -3.26 1.80
CA ALA A 142 -9.59 -3.89 0.81
C ALA A 142 -8.12 -3.40 0.87
N ARG A 143 -7.85 -2.18 1.35
CA ARG A 143 -6.46 -1.67 1.49
C ARG A 143 -5.65 -2.47 2.49
N ILE A 144 -6.28 -2.97 3.55
CA ILE A 144 -5.60 -3.77 4.57
C ILE A 144 -5.15 -5.11 3.97
N TRP A 145 -6.00 -5.73 3.15
CA TRP A 145 -5.68 -6.97 2.45
C TRP A 145 -4.69 -6.75 1.31
N CYS A 146 -4.74 -5.59 0.66
CA CYS A 146 -3.74 -5.18 -0.32
C CYS A 146 -2.35 -5.01 0.32
N ALA A 147 -2.28 -4.32 1.47
CA ALA A 147 -1.07 -4.18 2.25
C ALA A 147 -0.56 -5.55 2.74
N ALA A 148 -1.47 -6.44 3.18
CA ALA A 148 -1.13 -7.81 3.54
C ALA A 148 -0.51 -8.58 2.35
N GLY A 149 -1.02 -8.40 1.13
CA GLY A 149 -0.43 -8.96 -0.09
C GLY A 149 1.01 -8.50 -0.33
N LEU A 150 1.27 -7.18 -0.24
CA LEU A 150 2.62 -6.62 -0.35
C LEU A 150 3.57 -7.20 0.70
N PHE A 151 3.21 -7.06 1.98
CA PHE A 151 4.09 -7.47 3.07
C PHE A 151 4.24 -8.99 3.15
N GLY A 152 3.21 -9.74 2.76
CA GLY A 152 3.24 -11.19 2.62
C GLY A 152 4.21 -11.63 1.52
N GLY A 153 4.14 -11.01 0.34
CA GLY A 153 5.07 -11.27 -0.76
C GLY A 153 6.53 -10.95 -0.40
N LEU A 154 6.76 -9.77 0.19
CA LEU A 154 8.09 -9.39 0.71
C LEU A 154 8.60 -10.36 1.78
N TRP A 155 7.74 -10.77 2.70
CA TRP A 155 8.09 -11.72 3.75
C TRP A 155 8.43 -13.10 3.18
N ALA A 156 7.62 -13.62 2.27
CA ALA A 156 7.83 -14.90 1.62
C ALA A 156 9.11 -14.90 0.77
N GLY A 157 9.34 -13.84 -0.02
CA GLY A 157 10.55 -13.68 -0.82
C GLY A 157 11.82 -13.67 0.03
N ARG A 158 11.78 -12.96 1.17
CA ARG A 158 12.87 -13.00 2.15
C ARG A 158 13.12 -14.39 2.74
N ARG A 159 12.05 -15.14 3.04
CA ARG A 159 12.17 -16.51 3.56
C ARG A 159 12.80 -17.43 2.52
N LEU A 160 12.45 -17.28 1.25
CA LEU A 160 13.06 -18.04 0.15
C LEU A 160 14.57 -17.77 0.01
N LEU A 161 14.99 -16.52 0.18
CA LEU A 161 16.39 -16.12 0.10
C LEU A 161 17.20 -16.33 1.39
N GLY A 162 16.56 -16.77 2.49
CA GLY A 162 17.20 -16.87 3.81
C GLY A 162 17.67 -15.51 4.39
N ALA A 163 17.07 -14.40 3.94
CA ALA A 163 17.57 -13.05 4.23
C ALA A 163 17.08 -12.48 5.58
N THR A 164 17.95 -11.77 6.30
CA THR A 164 17.62 -11.04 7.55
C THR A 164 16.84 -9.75 7.28
N ARG A 165 16.01 -9.28 8.23
CA ARG A 165 15.06 -8.15 8.03
C ARG A 165 15.79 -6.91 7.49
N PRO A 166 15.30 -6.26 6.40
CA PRO A 166 16.01 -5.14 5.83
C PRO A 166 15.80 -3.92 6.73
N ALA A 167 16.88 -3.33 7.22
CA ALA A 167 16.82 -2.12 8.05
C ALA A 167 16.15 -0.93 7.34
N LEU A 168 16.06 -0.97 6.01
CA LEU A 168 15.50 0.09 5.16
C LEU A 168 13.99 -0.05 4.90
N LEU A 169 13.37 -1.20 5.21
CA LEU A 169 11.94 -1.40 4.92
C LEU A 169 11.04 -0.31 5.53
N PRO A 170 11.22 0.11 6.80
CA PRO A 170 10.42 1.19 7.36
C PRO A 170 10.62 2.53 6.63
N VAL A 171 11.84 2.81 6.15
CA VAL A 171 12.14 4.03 5.38
C VAL A 171 11.47 3.98 4.01
N LEU A 172 11.45 2.81 3.37
CA LEU A 172 10.74 2.59 2.11
C LEU A 172 9.22 2.75 2.29
N VAL A 173 8.64 2.17 3.34
CA VAL A 173 7.22 2.32 3.68
C VAL A 173 6.87 3.78 3.99
N ALA A 174 7.77 4.51 4.66
CA ALA A 174 7.64 5.93 4.90
C ALA A 174 7.94 6.80 3.66
N SER A 175 8.32 6.22 2.51
CA SER A 175 8.51 7.00 1.30
C SER A 175 7.16 7.40 0.71
N PRO A 176 7.02 8.59 0.12
CA PRO A 176 5.74 9.04 -0.44
C PRO A 176 5.18 8.10 -1.52
N VAL A 177 6.07 7.45 -2.29
CA VAL A 177 5.72 6.50 -3.36
C VAL A 177 5.00 5.27 -2.82
N VAL A 178 5.32 4.82 -1.61
CA VAL A 178 4.70 3.63 -0.99
C VAL A 178 3.58 4.03 -0.02
N ALA A 179 3.79 5.10 0.74
CA ALA A 179 2.84 5.59 1.74
C ALA A 179 1.51 6.06 1.13
N LEU A 180 1.54 6.77 0.00
CA LEU A 180 0.35 7.25 -0.68
C LEU A 180 -0.56 6.09 -1.13
N PRO A 181 -0.10 5.13 -1.96
CA PRO A 181 -0.95 4.02 -2.38
C PRO A 181 -1.38 3.17 -1.19
N LEU A 182 -0.53 2.95 -0.17
CA LEU A 182 -0.92 2.26 1.07
C LEU A 182 -2.12 2.88 1.76
N ALA A 183 -2.15 4.21 1.89
CA ALA A 183 -3.23 4.88 2.60
C ALA A 183 -4.51 5.02 1.76
N VAL A 184 -4.36 5.28 0.45
CA VAL A 184 -5.45 5.83 -0.36
C VAL A 184 -6.15 4.81 -1.28
N SER A 185 -5.44 3.81 -1.80
CA SER A 185 -6.01 2.86 -2.79
C SER A 185 -5.55 1.42 -2.57
N GLY A 186 -4.24 1.17 -2.57
CA GLY A 186 -3.63 -0.12 -2.24
C GLY A 186 -3.59 -1.14 -3.38
N VAL A 187 -4.33 -0.94 -4.48
CA VAL A 187 -4.53 -1.97 -5.51
C VAL A 187 -3.26 -2.45 -6.23
N ASP A 188 -2.21 -1.63 -6.31
CA ASP A 188 -0.92 -2.01 -6.92
C ASP A 188 -0.01 -2.81 -5.97
N LEU A 189 -0.30 -2.78 -4.67
CA LEU A 189 0.56 -3.34 -3.63
C LEU A 189 0.65 -4.87 -3.66
N PRO A 190 -0.45 -5.63 -3.86
CA PRO A 190 -0.39 -7.07 -4.04
C PRO A 190 0.53 -7.46 -5.20
N LEU A 191 0.40 -6.78 -6.35
CA LEU A 191 1.20 -7.04 -7.53
C LEU A 191 2.68 -6.75 -7.26
N ALA A 192 2.99 -5.62 -6.62
CA ALA A 192 4.36 -5.30 -6.22
C ALA A 192 4.95 -6.39 -5.29
N GLY A 193 4.16 -6.88 -4.32
CA GLY A 193 4.55 -7.99 -3.44
C GLY A 193 4.84 -9.28 -4.21
N LEU A 194 3.98 -9.64 -5.15
CA LEU A 194 4.14 -10.82 -6.01
C LEU A 194 5.36 -10.69 -6.94
N CYS A 195 5.60 -9.52 -7.52
CA CYS A 195 6.81 -9.25 -8.31
C CYS A 195 8.08 -9.41 -7.47
N CYS A 196 8.11 -8.85 -6.25
CA CYS A 196 9.23 -9.06 -5.34
C CYS A 196 9.43 -10.53 -4.96
N LEU A 197 8.33 -11.27 -4.76
CA LEU A 197 8.36 -12.70 -4.49
C LEU A 197 8.90 -13.49 -5.69
N ALA A 198 8.43 -13.20 -6.91
CA ALA A 198 8.88 -13.86 -8.13
C ALA A 198 10.37 -13.63 -8.40
N LEU A 199 10.85 -12.39 -8.22
CA LEU A 199 12.29 -12.08 -8.31
C LEU A 199 13.10 -12.82 -7.26
N SER A 200 12.58 -12.92 -6.03
CA SER A 200 13.22 -13.69 -4.95
C SER A 200 13.26 -15.19 -5.27
N ALA A 201 12.18 -15.74 -5.84
CA ALA A 201 12.09 -17.13 -6.26
C ALA A 201 13.06 -17.44 -7.40
N ALA A 202 13.17 -16.53 -8.39
CA ALA A 202 14.16 -16.63 -9.46
C ALA A 202 15.60 -16.62 -8.91
N GLY A 203 15.91 -15.67 -8.00
CA GLY A 203 17.22 -15.61 -7.33
C GLY A 203 17.53 -16.83 -6.45
N ALA A 204 16.50 -17.49 -5.92
CA ALA A 204 16.62 -18.73 -5.14
C ALA A 204 16.66 -20.01 -6.00
N GLY A 205 16.69 -19.90 -7.33
CA GLY A 205 16.74 -21.06 -8.23
C GLY A 205 15.44 -21.86 -8.29
N ARG A 206 14.29 -21.23 -8.03
CA ARG A 206 12.95 -21.86 -8.05
C ARG A 206 12.10 -21.31 -9.20
N PRO A 207 12.39 -21.65 -10.48
CA PRO A 207 11.77 -21.04 -11.65
C PRO A 207 10.25 -21.22 -11.68
N VAL A 208 9.74 -22.38 -11.28
CA VAL A 208 8.29 -22.64 -11.21
C VAL A 208 7.58 -21.69 -10.26
N LEU A 209 8.16 -21.40 -9.09
CA LEU A 209 7.60 -20.42 -8.15
C LEU A 209 7.75 -18.97 -8.66
N ALA A 210 8.63 -18.73 -9.61
CA ALA A 210 8.79 -17.44 -10.29
C ALA A 210 7.80 -17.29 -11.47
N GLY A 211 6.94 -18.28 -11.73
CA GLY A 211 6.04 -18.30 -12.88
C GLY A 211 6.73 -18.69 -14.20
N LEU A 212 7.96 -19.20 -14.13
CA LEU A 212 8.72 -19.69 -15.28
C LEU A 212 8.51 -21.19 -15.46
N PRO A 213 8.51 -21.69 -16.71
CA PRO A 213 8.47 -23.13 -16.95
C PRO A 213 9.66 -23.81 -16.27
N SER A 214 9.44 -25.05 -15.81
CA SER A 214 10.55 -25.87 -15.33
C SER A 214 11.56 -25.99 -16.47
N PRO A 215 12.87 -25.81 -16.24
CA PRO A 215 13.86 -26.18 -17.24
C PRO A 215 13.64 -27.67 -17.49
N GLY A 216 13.15 -28.01 -18.68
CA GLY A 216 12.94 -29.39 -19.06
C GLY A 216 14.25 -30.15 -18.88
N ARG A 217 14.20 -31.37 -18.34
CA ARG A 217 15.33 -32.28 -18.51
C ARG A 217 15.52 -32.42 -20.02
N ALA A 218 16.65 -31.95 -20.54
CA ALA A 218 17.06 -32.31 -21.88
C ALA A 218 17.09 -33.85 -21.97
N PRO A 219 16.60 -34.44 -23.08
CA PRO A 219 16.60 -35.89 -23.27
C PRO A 219 18.02 -36.48 -23.22
#